data_AF-A0AA96EYF2-F1
#
_entry.id   AF-A0AA96EYF2-F1
#
_cell.length_a   1.000
_cell.length_b   1.000
_cell.length_c   1.000
_cell.angle_alpha   90.00
_cell.angle_beta   90.00
_cell.angle_gamma   90.00
#
_symmetry.space_group_name_H-M   'P 1'
#
loop_
_entity.id
_entity.type
_entity.pdbx_description
1 polymer ?
#
loop_
_entity_poly.entity_id
_entity_poly.type
_entity_poly.pdbx_seq_one_letter_code
_entity_poly.pdbx_strand_id
1 'polypeptide(L)'
;MSHDTHAHESNTKKIWYVFGILSVVTIVEVYLGIIRPEFLVMKDFISMNLLNWVFIILTLYKAYKITWVFMHMEGETASLRWAVVGTVIFLVLYLLFILLAEATYIHDIFRDSTIKWNF
;
A
#
# COMPACT_ATOMS: atom_id res chain seq x y z
N MET A 1 9.22 44.97 25.61
CA MET A 1 10.16 43.93 25.16
C MET A 1 9.64 42.59 25.67
N SER A 2 8.59 42.05 25.05
CA SER A 2 8.06 40.71 25.37
C SER A 2 8.79 39.71 24.48
N HIS A 3 9.69 38.94 25.08
CA HIS A 3 10.26 37.74 24.50
C HIS A 3 9.17 36.65 24.57
N ASP A 4 8.25 36.66 23.61
CA ASP A 4 7.35 35.53 23.43
C ASP A 4 8.19 34.34 22.99
N THR A 5 8.26 33.38 23.90
CA THR A 5 9.02 32.15 23.75
C THR A 5 8.35 31.36 22.65
N HIS A 6 8.91 31.40 21.45
CA HIS A 6 8.48 30.57 20.32
C HIS A 6 8.54 29.11 20.77
N ALA A 7 7.38 28.58 21.17
CA ALA A 7 7.20 27.20 21.53
C ALA A 7 7.62 26.35 20.32
N HIS A 8 8.69 25.58 20.48
CA HIS A 8 9.04 24.51 19.56
C HIS A 8 7.88 23.52 19.51
N GLU A 9 6.96 23.73 18.56
CA GLU A 9 5.83 22.85 18.34
C GLU A 9 6.37 21.46 17.95
N SER A 10 6.19 20.51 18.86
CA SER A 10 6.86 19.22 18.83
C SER A 10 6.24 18.31 17.76
N ASN A 11 6.86 18.27 16.59
CA ASN A 11 6.61 17.25 15.55
C ASN A 11 6.69 15.82 16.12
N THR A 12 7.46 15.60 17.19
CA THR A 12 7.58 14.32 17.90
C THR A 12 6.25 13.80 18.46
N LYS A 13 5.37 14.68 18.97
CA LYS A 13 4.04 14.27 19.46
C LYS A 13 3.16 13.75 18.33
N LYS A 14 3.21 14.40 17.17
CA LYS A 14 2.46 13.99 15.97
C LYS A 14 2.93 12.63 15.45
N ILE A 15 4.24 12.41 15.45
CA ILE A 15 4.85 11.12 15.06
C ILE A 15 4.36 9.99 15.99
N TRP A 16 4.42 10.18 17.31
CA TRP A 16 3.97 9.17 18.27
C TRP A 16 2.47 8.86 18.15
N TYR A 17 1.65 9.88 17.90
CA TYR A 17 0.22 9.71 17.67
C TYR A 17 -0.07 8.89 16.41
N VAL A 18 0.59 9.22 15.28
CA VAL A 18 0.40 8.50 14.02
C VAL A 18 0.99 7.10 14.07
N PHE A 19 2.11 6.90 14.77
CA PHE A 19 2.66 5.58 15.05
C PHE A 19 1.65 4.69 15.79
N GLY A 20 0.99 5.21 16.84
CA GLY A 20 -0.04 4.47 17.57
C GLY A 20 -1.21 4.05 16.67
N ILE A 21 -1.73 4.97 15.86
CA ILE A 21 -2.80 4.67 14.89
C ILE A 21 -2.37 3.59 13.90
N LEU A 22 -1.18 3.74 13.31
CA LEU A 22 -0.66 2.79 12.32
C LEU A 22 -0.43 1.41 12.93
N SER A 23 0.03 1.34 14.18
CA SER A 23 0.18 0.09 14.92
C SER A 23 -1.15 -0.61 15.10
N VAL A 24 -2.18 0.11 15.60
CA VAL A 24 -3.53 -0.44 15.79
C VAL A 24 -4.13 -0.91 14.47
N VAL A 25 -4.05 -0.11 13.41
CA VAL A 25 -4.55 -0.48 12.07
C VAL A 25 -3.84 -1.74 11.57
N THR A 26 -2.53 -1.87 11.78
CA THR A 26 -1.77 -3.05 11.35
C THR A 26 -2.15 -4.29 12.16
N ILE A 27 -2.36 -4.16 13.47
CA ILE A 27 -2.82 -5.28 14.31
C ILE A 27 -4.21 -5.75 13.86
N VAL A 28 -5.14 -4.82 13.62
CA VAL A 28 -6.49 -5.12 13.13
C VAL A 28 -6.44 -5.82 11.77
N GLU A 29 -5.58 -5.36 10.87
CA GLU A 29 -5.38 -5.97 9.56
C GLU A 29 -4.86 -7.42 9.67
N VAL A 30 -3.84 -7.66 10.49
CA VAL A 30 -3.30 -9.02 10.72
C VAL A 30 -4.37 -9.92 11.37
N TYR A 31 -5.11 -9.39 12.34
CA TYR A 31 -6.18 -10.12 13.03
C TYR A 31 -7.31 -10.53 12.07
N LEU A 32 -7.77 -9.61 11.22
CA LEU A 32 -8.73 -9.88 10.14
C LEU A 32 -8.19 -10.92 9.15
N GLY A 33 -6.89 -10.90 8.86
CA GLY A 33 -6.24 -11.85 7.96
C GLY A 33 -6.14 -13.26 8.48
N ILE A 34 -6.06 -13.43 9.81
CA ILE A 34 -6.05 -14.73 10.48
C ILE A 34 -7.47 -15.28 10.60
N ILE A 35 -8.41 -14.46 11.10
CA ILE A 35 -9.77 -14.93 11.37
C ILE A 35 -10.58 -15.15 10.08
N ARG A 36 -10.31 -14.37 9.03
CA ARG A 36 -10.98 -14.45 7.72
C ARG A 36 -12.50 -14.67 7.88
N PRO A 37 -13.21 -13.74 8.52
CA PRO A 37 -14.58 -13.99 8.93
C PRO A 37 -15.47 -14.23 7.71
N GLU A 38 -16.37 -15.21 7.82
CA GLU A 38 -17.17 -15.73 6.70
C GLU A 38 -17.97 -14.63 5.98
N PHE A 39 -18.42 -13.59 6.68
CA PHE A 39 -19.16 -12.48 6.05
C PHE A 39 -18.32 -11.61 5.11
N LEU A 40 -16.98 -11.59 5.25
CA LEU A 40 -16.04 -10.88 4.37
C LEU A 40 -15.55 -11.76 3.21
N VAL A 41 -15.70 -13.08 3.34
CA VAL A 41 -15.28 -14.07 2.36
C VAL A 41 -16.47 -14.47 1.47
N MET A 42 -17.67 -14.59 2.01
CA MET A 42 -18.86 -14.97 1.24
C MET A 42 -19.46 -13.82 0.42
N LYS A 43 -19.02 -12.58 0.65
CA LYS A 43 -19.42 -11.43 -0.18
C LYS A 43 -18.34 -11.16 -1.21
N ASP A 44 -18.53 -11.73 -2.39
CA ASP A 44 -17.73 -11.38 -3.55
C ASP A 44 -18.15 -10.00 -4.07
N PHE A 45 -17.18 -9.09 -4.15
CA PHE A 45 -17.34 -7.77 -4.75
C PHE A 45 -16.34 -7.61 -5.89
N ILE A 46 -16.85 -7.46 -7.11
CA ILE A 46 -16.02 -7.37 -8.34
C ILE A 46 -15.09 -8.59 -8.44
N SER A 47 -15.67 -9.81 -8.40
CA SER A 47 -14.96 -11.08 -8.58
C SER A 47 -13.86 -11.41 -7.55
N MET A 48 -13.70 -10.61 -6.49
CA MET A 48 -12.80 -10.87 -5.37
C MET A 48 -13.51 -10.74 -4.02
N ASN A 49 -13.04 -11.51 -3.04
CA ASN A 49 -13.51 -11.45 -1.65
C ASN A 49 -13.45 -10.01 -1.12
N LEU A 50 -14.50 -9.55 -0.42
CA LEU A 50 -14.54 -8.23 0.24
C LEU A 50 -13.34 -8.04 1.19
N LEU A 51 -12.86 -9.12 1.78
CA LEU A 51 -11.66 -9.13 2.61
C LEU A 51 -10.45 -8.52 1.87
N ASN A 52 -10.21 -8.90 0.61
CA ASN A 52 -9.09 -8.40 -0.19
C ASN A 52 -9.20 -6.89 -0.44
N TRP A 53 -10.41 -6.39 -0.69
CA TRP A 53 -10.66 -4.97 -0.84
C TRP A 53 -10.31 -4.18 0.42
N VAL A 54 -10.67 -4.70 1.60
CA VAL A 54 -10.30 -4.08 2.88
C VAL A 54 -8.78 -4.02 3.03
N PHE A 55 -8.05 -5.10 2.72
CA PHE A 55 -6.59 -5.12 2.78
C PHE A 55 -5.94 -4.09 1.85
N ILE A 56 -6.42 -3.97 0.61
CA ILE A 56 -5.89 -2.99 -0.35
C ILE A 56 -6.11 -1.56 0.18
N ILE A 57 -7.33 -1.25 0.64
CA ILE A 57 -7.67 0.09 1.14
C ILE A 57 -6.87 0.42 2.41
N LEU A 58 -6.77 -0.50 3.37
CA LEU A 58 -5.98 -0.31 4.58
C LEU A 58 -4.49 -0.13 4.28
N THR A 59 -3.96 -0.87 3.30
CA THR A 59 -2.57 -0.71 2.85
C THR A 59 -2.32 0.67 2.26
N LEU A 60 -3.21 1.16 1.39
CA LEU A 60 -3.12 2.52 0.83
C LEU A 60 -3.23 3.60 1.91
N TYR A 61 -4.15 3.43 2.86
CA TYR A 61 -4.31 4.35 3.99
C TYR A 61 -3.02 4.43 4.83
N LYS A 62 -2.43 3.28 5.16
CA LYS A 62 -1.16 3.22 5.90
C LYS A 62 -0.04 3.90 5.13
N ALA A 63 0.12 3.59 3.85
CA ALA A 63 1.13 4.20 3.00
C ALA A 63 1.01 5.73 2.98
N TYR A 64 -0.20 6.26 2.78
CA TYR A 64 -0.45 7.70 2.81
C TYR A 64 -0.03 8.33 4.15
N LYS A 65 -0.43 7.75 5.28
CA LYS A 65 -0.08 8.27 6.61
C LYS A 65 1.43 8.20 6.89
N ILE A 66 2.11 7.17 6.38
CA ILE A 66 3.56 7.06 6.51
C ILE A 66 4.26 8.18 5.74
N THR A 67 3.94 8.33 4.45
CA THR A 67 4.62 9.30 3.60
C THR A 67 4.30 10.74 4.02
N TRP A 68 3.09 11.01 4.53
CA TRP A 68 2.74 12.37 4.97
C TRP A 68 3.42 12.76 6.29
N VAL A 69 3.46 11.85 7.27
CA VAL A 69 3.87 12.19 8.66
C VAL A 69 5.29 11.73 9.00
N PHE A 70 5.70 10.53 8.60
CA PHE A 70 7.07 10.06 8.87
C PHE A 70 8.08 10.63 7.89
N MET A 71 7.70 10.80 6.62
CA MET A 71 8.57 11.44 5.62
C MET A 71 8.39 12.97 5.57
N HIS A 72 7.64 13.54 6.52
CA HIS A 72 7.45 14.99 6.70
C HIS A 72 6.99 15.74 5.44
N MET A 73 6.31 15.07 4.50
CA MET A 73 5.93 15.69 3.23
C MET A 73 4.78 16.72 3.34
N GLU A 74 4.23 16.93 4.53
CA GLU A 74 3.09 17.84 4.76
C GLU A 74 3.44 19.31 4.50
N GLY A 75 4.64 19.74 4.88
CA GLY A 75 5.12 21.11 4.71
C GLY A 75 6.03 21.30 3.50
N GLU A 76 6.30 20.24 2.74
CA GLU A 76 7.28 20.26 1.66
C GLU A 76 6.70 20.79 0.35
N THR A 77 7.60 21.27 -0.52
CA THR A 77 7.20 21.76 -1.85
C THR A 77 6.52 20.65 -2.64
N ALA A 78 5.48 21.00 -3.40
CA ALA A 78 4.72 20.02 -4.18
C ALA A 78 5.60 19.21 -5.14
N SER A 79 6.68 19.81 -5.65
CA SER A 79 7.68 19.14 -6.48
C SER A 79 8.39 17.99 -5.74
N LEU A 80 8.85 18.24 -4.51
CA LEU A 80 9.53 17.22 -3.70
C LEU A 80 8.58 16.06 -3.35
N ARG A 81 7.32 16.38 -3.05
CA ARG A 81 6.27 15.38 -2.79
C ARG A 81 6.03 14.47 -4.00
N TRP A 82 5.92 15.06 -5.19
CA TRP A 82 5.71 14.32 -6.43
C TRP A 82 6.93 13.50 -6.86
N ALA A 83 8.15 13.96 -6.54
CA ALA A 83 9.35 13.17 -6.80
C ALA A 83 9.31 11.82 -6.07
N VAL A 84 8.89 11.81 -4.80
CA VAL A 84 8.80 10.56 -4.02
C VAL A 84 7.57 9.74 -4.43
N VAL A 85 6.38 10.34 -4.37
CA VAL A 85 5.12 9.63 -4.62
C VAL A 85 5.04 9.15 -6.08
N GLY A 86 5.46 9.98 -7.02
CA GLY A 86 5.46 9.65 -8.45
C GLY A 86 6.39 8.48 -8.78
N THR A 87 7.60 8.45 -8.22
CA THR A 87 8.53 7.34 -8.41
C THR A 87 7.98 6.03 -7.83
N VAL A 88 7.35 6.05 -6.66
CA VAL A 88 6.72 4.84 -6.08
C VAL A 88 5.60 4.32 -6.97
N ILE A 89 4.70 5.19 -7.44
CA ILE A 89 3.61 4.80 -8.34
C ILE A 89 4.16 4.23 -9.66
N PHE A 90 5.16 4.90 -10.24
CA PHE A 90 5.83 4.45 -11.46
C PHE A 90 6.44 3.06 -11.28
N LEU A 91 7.16 2.84 -10.17
CA LEU A 91 7.76 1.54 -9.84
C LEU A 91 6.71 0.42 -9.73
N VAL A 92 5.58 0.68 -9.06
CA VAL A 92 4.50 -0.31 -8.92
C VAL A 92 3.87 -0.63 -10.28
N LEU A 93 3.58 0.37 -11.11
CA LEU A 93 3.04 0.17 -12.46
C LEU A 93 4.03 -0.59 -13.35
N TYR A 94 5.31 -0.26 -13.28
CA TYR A 94 6.36 -0.94 -14.04
C TYR A 94 6.53 -2.40 -13.60
N LEU A 95 6.46 -2.67 -12.29
CA LEU A 95 6.49 -4.03 -11.75
C LEU A 95 5.29 -4.85 -12.25
N LEU A 96 4.08 -4.29 -12.20
CA LEU A 96 2.87 -4.94 -12.72
C LEU A 96 2.98 -5.23 -14.22
N PHE A 97 3.54 -4.30 -15.00
CA PHE A 97 3.78 -4.48 -16.43
C PHE A 97 4.72 -5.66 -16.70
N ILE A 98 5.87 -5.73 -16.02
CA ILE A 98 6.81 -6.85 -16.18
C ILE A 98 6.15 -8.17 -15.79
N LEU A 99 5.48 -8.22 -14.63
CA LEU A 99 4.84 -9.46 -14.18
C LEU A 99 3.77 -9.95 -15.16
N LEU A 100 2.97 -9.05 -15.74
CA LEU A 100 1.96 -9.42 -16.74
C LEU A 100 2.61 -9.88 -18.04
N ALA A 101 3.63 -9.17 -18.54
CA ALA A 101 4.34 -9.56 -19.76
C ALA A 101 4.99 -10.95 -19.62
N GLU A 102 5.74 -11.16 -18.53
CA GLU A 102 6.37 -12.45 -18.24
C GLU A 102 5.34 -13.56 -18.01
N ALA A 103 4.24 -13.27 -17.30
CA ALA A 103 3.17 -14.26 -17.10
C ALA A 103 2.53 -14.68 -18.42
N THR A 104 2.27 -13.75 -19.35
CA THR A 104 1.73 -14.09 -20.68
C THR A 104 2.73 -14.88 -21.52
N TYR A 105 4.01 -14.49 -21.51
CA TYR A 105 5.06 -15.21 -22.23
C TYR A 105 5.20 -16.66 -21.74
N ILE A 106 5.26 -16.84 -20.41
CA ILE A 106 5.32 -18.16 -19.78
C ILE A 106 4.05 -18.97 -20.08
N HIS A 107 2.87 -18.35 -20.01
CA HIS A 107 1.60 -19.00 -20.34
C HIS A 107 1.57 -19.54 -21.77
N ASP A 108 2.03 -18.75 -22.75
CA ASP A 108 2.09 -19.15 -24.16
C ASP A 108 3.09 -20.30 -24.36
N ILE A 109 4.25 -20.26 -23.71
CA ILE A 109 5.21 -21.37 -23.73
C ILE A 109 4.59 -22.65 -23.18
N PHE A 110 3.93 -22.59 -22.03
CA PHE A 110 3.29 -23.78 -21.45
C PHE A 110 2.16 -24.33 -22.34
N ARG A 111 1.38 -23.44 -22.96
CA ARG A 111 0.31 -23.84 -23.87
C ARG A 111 0.85 -24.53 -25.12
N ASP A 112 1.86 -23.95 -25.76
CA ASP A 112 2.42 -24.47 -27.01
C ASP A 112 3.36 -25.68 -26.77
N SER A 113 4.01 -25.78 -25.61
CA SER A 113 4.91 -26.90 -25.26
C SER A 113 4.17 -28.18 -24.85
N THR A 114 2.91 -28.07 -24.40
CA THR A 114 2.07 -29.25 -24.10
C THR A 114 1.66 -29.98 -25.39
N ILE A 115 1.76 -29.34 -26.56
CA ILE A 115 1.53 -29.91 -27.91
C ILE A 115 2.85 -30.26 -28.60
N LYS A 116 3.77 -30.94 -27.89
CA LYS A 116 4.91 -31.66 -28.51
C LYS A 116 4.95 -33.15 -28.17
N TRP A 117 3.83 -33.71 -27.74
CA TRP A 117 3.62 -35.14 -27.77
C TRP A 117 3.09 -35.54 -29.14
N ASN A 118 3.95 -35.53 -30.15
CA ASN A 118 3.72 -36.39 -31.31
C ASN A 118 5.05 -36.98 -31.77
N PHE A 119 4.98 -38.28 -31.98
CA PHE A 119 6.00 -39.24 -32.34
C PHE A 119 6.72 -38.90 -33.65
#